data_AF-A0A497CUF0-F1
#
_entry.id   AF-A0A497CUF0-F1
#
_cell.length_a   1.000
_cell.length_b   1.000
_cell.length_c   1.000
_cell.angle_alpha   90.00
_cell.angle_beta   90.00
_cell.angle_gamma   90.00
#
_symmetry.space_group_name_H-M   'P 1'
#
loop_
_entity.id
_entity.type
_entity.pdbx_description
1 polymer ?
#
loop_
_entity_poly.entity_id
_entity_poly.type
_entity_poly.pdbx_seq_one_letter_code
_entity_poly.pdbx_strand_id
1 'polypeptide(L)'
;MKHESTPTNRKALKLNLDTNFYGSFAEIGGGQEVARNFFTAGGASGTIAKTISAYDKSFSDSLYNKNKSGRYVSEGRLLKMLDREYTEVTKLLASKRKHTSFFAFANTVEVLNFSKTNYSHGWMGVKFQLHAGQEANLVILHAKLLENDGLLQQRTLGVLGVNLLYACKNYHQHPNIFLQSLIDNLNTDQLRITMIRMSGPDLDYVDNRLLGVQLVKNGMTRAIMFDNKGNVQQPSEMLYKKNVLAFRGSFRPITYISKDILNTSLQLFQKDEDYTVGNTLSFCEITLNNLLNEGEIDDRDFLERVDMLNQIGQNVMVSEIREYYKLVDFFSQFQVKKLRIVMGVPALESVLDEKYYKQLKGGILEALGKLFPQNLKLYIYPTLKKGSEELTTSKNIKVENSIRFLYQYLQENHFILDIQSNMSEQLHVKAREVLKMIQEGNTKWEKYVPMVIAKTIKEKGLFLSRKSNSNL
;
A
#
# COMPACT_ATOMS: atom_id res chain seq x y z
N MET A 1 15.20 -3.10 -19.98
CA MET A 1 15.13 -1.86 -20.78
C MET A 1 14.66 -0.74 -19.87
N LYS A 2 15.29 0.44 -19.91
CA LYS A 2 14.72 1.63 -19.24
C LYS A 2 13.52 2.08 -20.06
N HIS A 3 12.37 2.28 -19.41
CA HIS A 3 11.18 2.84 -20.04
C HIS A 3 11.46 4.29 -20.45
N GLU A 4 11.16 4.66 -21.70
CA GLU A 4 11.28 6.03 -22.19
C GLU A 4 9.92 6.75 -22.11
N SER A 5 9.91 7.92 -21.46
CA SER A 5 8.69 8.72 -21.29
C SER A 5 8.14 9.17 -22.65
N THR A 6 6.91 8.79 -22.95
CA THR A 6 6.20 9.24 -24.16
C THR A 6 5.29 10.43 -23.83
N PRO A 7 5.31 11.53 -24.60
CA PRO A 7 4.42 12.67 -24.39
C PRO A 7 2.93 12.29 -24.36
N THR A 8 2.17 12.89 -23.44
CA THR A 8 0.74 12.60 -23.23
C THR A 8 -0.10 12.76 -24.50
N ASN A 9 0.11 13.84 -25.26
CA ASN A 9 -0.59 14.07 -26.53
C ASN A 9 -0.30 12.97 -27.57
N ARG A 10 0.93 12.44 -27.61
CA ARG A 10 1.33 11.36 -28.51
C ARG A 10 0.71 10.03 -28.09
N LYS A 11 0.59 9.76 -26.79
CA LYS A 11 -0.14 8.59 -26.27
C LYS A 11 -1.62 8.65 -26.68
N ALA A 12 -2.27 9.79 -26.46
CA ALA A 12 -3.67 10.00 -26.84
C ALA A 12 -3.87 9.87 -28.36
N LEU A 13 -3.01 10.49 -29.17
CA LEU A 13 -3.07 10.39 -30.64
C LEU A 13 -2.88 8.95 -31.14
N LYS A 14 -1.92 8.21 -30.59
CA LYS A 14 -1.72 6.79 -30.95
C LYS A 14 -2.97 5.95 -30.72
N LEU A 15 -3.64 6.16 -29.59
CA LEU A 15 -4.90 5.47 -29.30
C LEU A 15 -6.03 5.94 -30.24
N ASN A 16 -6.12 7.24 -30.53
CA ASN A 16 -7.07 7.80 -31.51
C ASN A 16 -6.95 7.21 -32.91
N LEU A 17 -5.73 6.86 -33.32
CA LEU A 17 -5.46 6.26 -34.62
C LEU A 17 -5.67 4.73 -34.64
N ASP A 18 -5.83 4.07 -33.48
CA ASP A 18 -6.23 2.67 -33.40
C ASP A 18 -7.75 2.55 -33.51
N THR A 19 -8.24 2.44 -34.75
CA THR A 19 -9.68 2.36 -35.04
C THR A 19 -10.35 1.08 -34.50
N ASN A 20 -9.57 0.12 -34.01
CA ASN A 20 -10.08 -1.11 -33.40
C ASN A 20 -10.20 -1.01 -31.87
N PHE A 21 -9.86 0.13 -31.26
CA PHE A 21 -9.99 0.35 -29.82
C PHE A 21 -10.93 1.52 -29.52
N TYR A 22 -12.15 1.21 -29.08
CA TYR A 22 -13.25 2.17 -29.00
C TYR A 22 -14.02 2.07 -27.68
N GLY A 23 -14.39 3.19 -27.07
CA GLY A 23 -14.95 3.13 -25.73
C GLY A 23 -15.58 4.41 -25.22
N SER A 24 -15.91 4.42 -23.94
CA SER A 24 -16.48 5.59 -23.28
C SER A 24 -15.60 6.13 -22.16
N PHE A 25 -15.81 7.40 -21.84
CA PHE A 25 -15.20 8.11 -20.71
C PHE A 25 -16.29 8.61 -19.76
N ALA A 26 -16.21 8.25 -18.48
CA ALA A 26 -17.10 8.76 -17.43
C ALA A 26 -16.29 9.41 -16.31
N GLU A 27 -16.29 10.74 -16.26
CA GLU A 27 -15.40 11.51 -15.38
C GLU A 27 -16.24 12.33 -14.39
N ILE A 28 -16.01 12.15 -13.08
CA ILE A 28 -16.77 12.84 -12.03
C ILE A 28 -15.82 13.48 -11.02
N GLY A 29 -16.03 14.77 -10.76
CA GLY A 29 -15.39 15.54 -9.69
C GLY A 29 -14.05 16.19 -10.03
N GLY A 30 -13.42 15.82 -11.16
CA GLY A 30 -12.10 16.31 -11.57
C GLY A 30 -12.05 16.96 -12.96
N GLY A 31 -13.19 17.42 -13.48
CA GLY A 31 -13.31 17.85 -14.88
C GLY A 31 -13.48 16.67 -15.83
N GLN A 32 -13.49 16.97 -17.13
CA GLN A 32 -13.44 15.98 -18.22
C GLN A 32 -12.07 16.03 -18.91
N GLU A 33 -11.02 15.98 -18.10
CA GLU A 33 -9.66 16.26 -18.55
C GLU A 33 -9.05 15.09 -19.32
N VAL A 34 -9.46 13.86 -19.05
CA VAL A 34 -8.97 12.71 -19.81
C VAL A 34 -9.54 12.76 -21.22
N ALA A 35 -10.87 12.85 -21.37
CA ALA A 35 -11.50 12.97 -22.68
C ALA A 35 -11.00 14.21 -23.45
N ARG A 36 -10.78 15.33 -22.76
CA ARG A 36 -10.19 16.54 -23.35
C ARG A 36 -8.85 16.27 -24.03
N ASN A 37 -7.94 15.50 -23.42
CA ASN A 37 -6.65 15.15 -24.04
C ASN A 37 -6.82 14.36 -25.35
N PHE A 38 -7.82 13.49 -25.44
CA PHE A 38 -8.12 12.76 -26.67
C PHE A 38 -8.72 13.68 -27.74
N PHE A 39 -9.60 14.62 -27.37
CA PHE A 39 -10.13 15.60 -28.33
C PHE A 39 -9.05 16.50 -28.91
N THR A 40 -8.15 17.02 -28.06
CA THR A 40 -7.10 17.95 -28.50
C THR A 40 -5.97 17.27 -29.29
N ALA A 41 -5.75 15.96 -29.07
CA ALA A 41 -4.78 15.19 -29.84
C ALA A 41 -5.19 14.97 -31.31
N GLY A 42 -6.48 15.05 -31.62
CA GLY A 42 -7.04 14.79 -32.97
C GLY A 42 -7.33 13.31 -33.23
N GLY A 43 -8.30 13.01 -34.09
CA GLY A 43 -8.73 11.63 -34.42
C GLY A 43 -9.69 10.99 -33.40
N ALA A 44 -10.20 11.75 -32.43
CA ALA A 44 -11.03 11.24 -31.33
C ALA A 44 -12.31 10.49 -31.76
N SER A 45 -12.86 10.77 -32.95
CA SER A 45 -14.00 10.03 -33.50
C SER A 45 -13.70 8.55 -33.76
N GLY A 46 -12.41 8.17 -33.85
CA GLY A 46 -11.93 6.80 -33.98
C GLY A 46 -11.87 6.02 -32.66
N THR A 47 -12.03 6.69 -31.51
CA THR A 47 -11.83 6.08 -30.16
C THR A 47 -12.97 6.36 -29.18
N ILE A 48 -13.61 7.54 -29.26
CA ILE A 48 -14.62 7.97 -28.28
C ILE A 48 -16.04 7.70 -28.78
N ALA A 49 -16.70 6.71 -28.18
CA ALA A 49 -18.12 6.42 -28.33
C ALA A 49 -19.00 7.44 -27.62
N LYS A 50 -18.63 7.77 -26.38
CA LYS A 50 -19.40 8.59 -25.45
C LYS A 50 -18.45 9.18 -24.42
N THR A 51 -18.66 10.44 -24.07
CA THR A 51 -18.08 11.04 -22.87
C THR A 51 -19.20 11.63 -22.02
N ILE A 52 -19.13 11.45 -20.70
CA ILE A 52 -20.14 11.93 -19.75
C ILE A 52 -19.49 12.45 -18.47
N SER A 53 -20.09 13.48 -17.90
CA SER A 53 -19.77 13.96 -16.55
C SER A 53 -21.04 14.28 -15.77
N ALA A 54 -21.24 13.59 -14.66
CA ALA A 54 -22.42 13.74 -13.80
C ALA A 54 -22.03 14.40 -12.47
N TYR A 55 -22.00 15.74 -12.47
CA TYR A 55 -21.60 16.56 -11.31
C TYR A 55 -22.68 16.63 -10.23
N ASP A 56 -23.95 16.71 -10.62
CA ASP A 56 -25.04 16.68 -9.65
C ASP A 56 -25.14 15.28 -9.03
N LYS A 57 -25.24 15.24 -7.70
CA LYS A 57 -25.26 14.00 -6.92
C LYS A 57 -26.45 13.10 -7.30
N SER A 58 -27.62 13.70 -7.54
CA SER A 58 -28.84 12.96 -7.87
C SER A 58 -28.76 12.35 -9.27
N PHE A 59 -28.28 13.11 -10.25
CA PHE A 59 -27.99 12.58 -11.59
C PHE A 59 -26.96 11.45 -11.53
N SER A 60 -25.88 11.66 -10.78
CA SER A 60 -24.83 10.67 -10.59
C SER A 60 -25.41 9.38 -9.98
N ASP A 61 -26.21 9.47 -8.92
CA ASP A 61 -26.83 8.32 -8.26
C ASP A 61 -27.88 7.62 -9.12
N SER A 62 -28.59 8.36 -9.96
CA SER A 62 -29.51 7.79 -10.94
C SER A 62 -28.77 6.91 -11.94
N LEU A 63 -27.65 7.40 -12.47
CA LEU A 63 -26.85 6.69 -13.46
C LEU A 63 -26.10 5.50 -12.86
N TYR A 64 -25.48 5.68 -11.68
CA TYR A 64 -24.46 4.75 -11.18
C TYR A 64 -24.78 4.12 -9.82
N ASN A 65 -25.89 4.45 -9.18
CA ASN A 65 -26.21 3.94 -7.84
C ASN A 65 -27.66 3.55 -7.61
N LYS A 66 -28.43 3.34 -8.69
CA LYS A 66 -29.85 2.93 -8.61
C LYS A 66 -30.66 3.87 -7.70
N ASN A 67 -30.43 5.18 -7.79
CA ASN A 67 -31.05 6.24 -6.97
C ASN A 67 -30.82 6.11 -5.45
N LYS A 68 -29.79 5.39 -5.00
CA LYS A 68 -29.40 5.33 -3.59
C LYS A 68 -28.27 6.31 -3.32
N SER A 69 -28.34 7.06 -2.23
CA SER A 69 -27.21 7.88 -1.76
C SER A 69 -26.09 6.99 -1.21
N GLY A 70 -24.84 7.43 -1.35
CA GLY A 70 -23.68 6.71 -0.86
C GLY A 70 -22.39 7.53 -0.91
N ARG A 71 -21.24 6.87 -0.71
CA ARG A 71 -19.93 7.50 -0.87
C ARG A 71 -19.63 7.72 -2.35
N TYR A 72 -19.45 8.98 -2.73
CA TYR A 72 -19.21 9.39 -4.12
C TYR A 72 -17.78 9.04 -4.57
N VAL A 73 -16.77 9.37 -3.76
CA VAL A 73 -15.38 8.98 -4.02
C VAL A 73 -15.10 7.68 -3.29
N SER A 74 -15.26 6.55 -4.00
CA SER A 74 -15.01 5.21 -3.48
C SER A 74 -14.75 4.22 -4.60
N GLU A 75 -14.06 3.13 -4.28
CA GLU A 75 -13.86 2.02 -5.21
C GLU A 75 -15.19 1.48 -5.74
N GLY A 76 -16.15 1.24 -4.84
CA GLY A 76 -17.45 0.69 -5.21
C GLY A 76 -18.23 1.60 -6.16
N ARG A 77 -18.00 2.92 -6.12
CA ARG A 77 -18.57 3.85 -7.10
C ARG A 77 -17.87 3.74 -8.45
N LEU A 78 -16.54 3.70 -8.47
CA LEU A 78 -15.75 3.49 -9.69
C LEU A 78 -16.19 2.22 -10.43
N LEU A 79 -16.29 1.09 -9.72
CA LEU A 79 -16.67 -0.19 -10.33
C LEU A 79 -18.06 -0.16 -10.96
N LYS A 80 -19.03 0.49 -10.31
CA LYS A 80 -20.38 0.67 -10.87
C LYS A 80 -20.38 1.54 -12.13
N MET A 81 -19.55 2.59 -12.15
CA MET A 81 -19.37 3.44 -13.34
C MET A 81 -18.79 2.62 -14.50
N LEU A 82 -17.68 1.92 -14.26
CA LEU A 82 -17.03 1.07 -15.27
C LEU A 82 -17.98 0.02 -15.83
N ASP A 83 -18.73 -0.67 -14.97
CA ASP A 83 -19.65 -1.72 -15.39
C ASP A 83 -20.81 -1.18 -16.21
N ARG A 84 -21.43 -0.08 -15.76
CA ARG A 84 -22.53 0.59 -16.46
C ARG A 84 -22.09 1.06 -17.85
N GLU A 85 -20.97 1.77 -17.90
CA GLU A 85 -20.46 2.39 -19.12
C GLU A 85 -19.99 1.36 -20.13
N TYR A 86 -19.28 0.32 -19.68
CA TYR A 86 -18.84 -0.78 -20.52
C TYR A 86 -20.03 -1.55 -21.10
N THR A 87 -21.03 -1.86 -20.26
CA THR A 87 -22.26 -2.57 -20.68
C THR A 87 -23.03 -1.76 -21.72
N GLU A 88 -23.13 -0.45 -21.54
CA GLU A 88 -23.86 0.42 -22.46
C GLU A 88 -23.20 0.47 -23.85
N VAL A 89 -21.89 0.70 -23.90
CA VAL A 89 -21.11 0.73 -25.14
C VAL A 89 -21.18 -0.60 -25.88
N THR A 90 -20.93 -1.71 -25.18
CA THR A 90 -20.93 -3.05 -25.79
C THR A 90 -22.32 -3.45 -26.27
N LYS A 91 -23.37 -3.23 -25.47
CA LYS A 91 -24.75 -3.54 -25.85
C LYS A 91 -25.19 -2.80 -27.12
N LEU A 92 -24.77 -1.56 -27.30
CA LEU A 92 -25.17 -0.74 -28.45
C LEU A 92 -24.33 -1.03 -29.70
N LEU A 93 -23.03 -1.27 -29.55
CA LEU A 93 -22.08 -1.25 -30.67
C LEU A 93 -21.48 -2.60 -31.05
N ALA A 94 -21.50 -3.62 -30.18
CA ALA A 94 -20.82 -4.89 -30.46
C ALA A 94 -21.35 -5.60 -31.71
N SER A 95 -22.66 -5.52 -31.98
CA SER A 95 -23.26 -6.10 -33.20
C SER A 95 -22.86 -5.36 -34.48
N LYS A 96 -22.59 -4.06 -34.39
CA LYS A 96 -22.22 -3.18 -35.51
C LYS A 96 -20.71 -3.15 -35.74
N ARG A 97 -19.90 -3.48 -34.74
CA ARG A 97 -18.43 -3.36 -34.72
C ARG A 97 -17.77 -4.63 -34.21
N LYS A 98 -17.89 -5.71 -34.99
CA LYS A 98 -17.48 -7.07 -34.60
C LYS A 98 -15.98 -7.25 -34.36
N HIS A 99 -15.13 -6.42 -34.99
CA HIS A 99 -13.67 -6.49 -34.87
C HIS A 99 -13.08 -5.43 -33.92
N THR A 100 -13.94 -4.72 -33.19
CA THR A 100 -13.53 -3.68 -32.25
C THR A 100 -13.41 -4.24 -30.83
N SER A 101 -12.29 -3.96 -30.20
CA SER A 101 -12.07 -4.14 -28.76
C SER A 101 -12.65 -2.93 -28.03
N PHE A 102 -13.56 -3.19 -27.08
CA PHE A 102 -14.22 -2.11 -26.34
C PHE A 102 -13.53 -1.77 -25.03
N PHE A 103 -13.65 -0.52 -24.59
CA PHE A 103 -13.28 -0.09 -23.25
C PHE A 103 -14.32 0.84 -22.61
N ALA A 104 -14.27 0.94 -21.29
CA ALA A 104 -14.84 2.02 -20.51
C ALA A 104 -13.77 2.54 -19.56
N PHE A 105 -13.50 3.84 -19.62
CA PHE A 105 -12.70 4.57 -18.66
C PHE A 105 -13.64 5.27 -17.67
N ALA A 106 -13.29 5.24 -16.39
CA ALA A 106 -14.00 6.02 -15.40
C ALA A 106 -13.07 6.58 -14.32
N ASN A 107 -13.46 7.72 -13.76
CA ASN A 107 -12.90 8.24 -12.52
C ASN A 107 -13.96 8.88 -11.64
N THR A 108 -13.79 8.71 -10.33
CA THR A 108 -14.51 9.45 -9.29
C THR A 108 -13.50 10.05 -8.33
N VAL A 109 -13.43 11.38 -8.29
CA VAL A 109 -12.34 12.10 -7.62
C VAL A 109 -12.88 13.30 -6.85
N GLU A 110 -12.12 13.74 -5.88
CA GLU A 110 -12.32 14.98 -5.15
C GLU A 110 -11.06 15.84 -5.29
N VAL A 111 -11.15 16.92 -6.06
CA VAL A 111 -10.09 17.92 -6.19
C VAL A 111 -10.18 18.97 -5.06
N LEU A 112 -9.15 19.79 -4.89
CA LEU A 112 -9.14 20.86 -3.90
C LEU A 112 -10.36 21.76 -4.04
N ASN A 113 -11.06 21.95 -2.94
CA ASN A 113 -12.09 22.97 -2.83
C ASN A 113 -11.45 24.37 -2.70
N PHE A 114 -12.25 25.41 -2.90
CA PHE A 114 -11.77 26.79 -2.84
C PHE A 114 -11.10 27.14 -1.50
N SER A 115 -11.62 26.59 -0.40
CA SER A 115 -11.09 26.80 0.96
C SER A 115 -9.85 25.95 1.28
N LYS A 116 -9.42 25.04 0.40
CA LYS A 116 -8.28 24.12 0.58
C LYS A 116 -8.33 23.33 1.88
N THR A 117 -9.52 22.89 2.27
CA THR A 117 -9.75 22.18 3.54
C THR A 117 -9.94 20.67 3.36
N ASN A 118 -10.17 20.22 2.13
CA ASN A 118 -10.46 18.83 1.85
C ASN A 118 -9.19 18.02 1.49
N TYR A 119 -9.30 16.71 1.65
CA TYR A 119 -8.28 15.76 1.25
C TYR A 119 -8.48 15.44 -0.24
N SER A 120 -7.54 15.84 -1.11
CA SER A 120 -7.70 15.64 -2.55
C SER A 120 -7.17 14.28 -3.00
N HIS A 121 -8.05 13.47 -3.57
CA HIS A 121 -7.76 12.10 -3.96
C HIS A 121 -8.82 11.56 -4.92
N GLY A 122 -8.60 10.36 -5.45
CA GLY A 122 -9.63 9.71 -6.24
C GLY A 122 -9.29 8.35 -6.77
N TRP A 123 -10.34 7.73 -7.32
CA TRP A 123 -10.32 6.42 -7.94
C TRP A 123 -10.41 6.57 -9.45
N MET A 124 -9.61 5.80 -10.19
CA MET A 124 -9.60 5.77 -11.64
C MET A 124 -9.48 4.32 -12.11
N GLY A 125 -10.09 3.99 -13.23
CA GLY A 125 -9.98 2.65 -13.78
C GLY A 125 -10.38 2.53 -15.23
N VAL A 126 -10.08 1.35 -15.78
CA VAL A 126 -10.39 0.96 -17.15
C VAL A 126 -10.90 -0.47 -17.14
N LYS A 127 -12.08 -0.69 -17.72
CA LYS A 127 -12.59 -2.02 -18.08
C LYS A 127 -12.44 -2.17 -19.59
N PHE A 128 -11.68 -3.14 -20.09
CA PHE A 128 -11.28 -3.18 -21.50
C PHE A 128 -11.05 -4.58 -22.05
N GLN A 129 -11.25 -4.74 -23.35
CA GLN A 129 -10.85 -5.92 -24.12
C GLN A 129 -9.48 -5.70 -24.77
N LEU A 130 -8.65 -6.75 -24.81
CA LEU A 130 -7.49 -6.77 -25.71
C LEU A 130 -7.92 -7.19 -27.12
N HIS A 131 -8.76 -8.23 -27.21
CA HIS A 131 -9.32 -8.74 -28.46
C HIS A 131 -10.84 -8.63 -28.49
N ALA A 132 -11.38 -8.31 -29.67
CA ALA A 132 -12.81 -8.15 -29.87
C ALA A 132 -13.60 -9.40 -29.47
N GLY A 133 -14.68 -9.20 -28.70
CA GLY A 133 -15.58 -10.28 -28.27
C GLY A 133 -15.09 -11.11 -27.08
N GLN A 134 -13.88 -10.88 -26.56
CA GLN A 134 -13.40 -11.57 -25.36
C GLN A 134 -13.96 -10.97 -24.06
N GLU A 135 -13.78 -11.70 -22.96
CA GLU A 135 -14.06 -11.16 -21.62
C GLU A 135 -13.14 -9.97 -21.30
N ALA A 136 -13.67 -8.99 -20.56
CA ALA A 136 -12.96 -7.75 -20.28
C ALA A 136 -12.01 -7.89 -19.09
N ASN A 137 -10.84 -7.27 -19.23
CA ASN A 137 -9.93 -6.98 -18.14
C ASN A 137 -10.36 -5.75 -17.37
N LEU A 138 -9.86 -5.61 -16.15
CA LEU A 138 -10.10 -4.51 -15.25
C LEU A 138 -8.78 -4.07 -14.61
N VAL A 139 -8.46 -2.78 -14.78
CA VAL A 139 -7.40 -2.13 -14.01
C VAL A 139 -8.01 -0.97 -13.24
N ILE A 140 -7.77 -0.92 -11.94
CA ILE A 140 -8.19 0.19 -11.08
C ILE A 140 -6.99 0.69 -10.27
N LEU A 141 -6.97 1.99 -10.00
CA LEU A 141 -5.99 2.61 -9.14
C LEU A 141 -6.63 3.68 -8.27
N HIS A 142 -5.93 4.01 -7.19
CA HIS A 142 -6.22 5.16 -6.36
C HIS A 142 -5.03 6.12 -6.35
N ALA A 143 -5.29 7.41 -6.47
CA ALA A 143 -4.28 8.45 -6.42
C ALA A 143 -4.59 9.49 -5.35
N LYS A 144 -3.55 9.94 -4.64
CA LYS A 144 -3.56 11.14 -3.79
C LYS A 144 -2.97 12.29 -4.59
N LEU A 145 -3.65 13.43 -4.60
CA LEU A 145 -3.20 14.64 -5.28
C LEU A 145 -2.45 15.50 -4.27
N LEU A 146 -1.24 15.93 -4.62
CA LEU A 146 -0.32 16.64 -3.72
C LEU A 146 -0.24 18.14 -4.01
N GLU A 147 -0.67 18.55 -5.20
CA GLU A 147 -0.67 19.94 -5.64
C GLU A 147 -1.64 20.77 -4.81
N ASN A 148 -1.24 22.02 -4.51
CA ASN A 148 -2.06 22.96 -3.74
C ASN A 148 -2.95 23.87 -4.63
N ASP A 149 -3.28 23.41 -5.84
CA ASP A 149 -4.07 24.13 -6.85
C ASP A 149 -5.03 23.16 -7.57
N GLY A 150 -6.32 23.48 -7.59
CA GLY A 150 -7.35 22.61 -8.17
C GLY A 150 -7.27 22.47 -9.69
N LEU A 151 -6.81 23.48 -10.43
CA LEU A 151 -6.68 23.39 -11.89
C LEU A 151 -5.47 22.54 -12.29
N LEU A 152 -4.37 22.64 -11.54
CA LEU A 152 -3.22 21.75 -11.71
C LEU A 152 -3.62 20.30 -11.45
N GLN A 153 -4.36 20.05 -10.36
CA GLN A 153 -4.89 18.72 -10.04
C GLN A 153 -5.74 18.12 -11.16
N GLN A 154 -6.61 18.92 -11.78
CA GLN A 154 -7.42 18.49 -12.94
C GLN A 154 -6.54 18.07 -14.12
N ARG A 155 -5.54 18.89 -14.48
CA ARG A 155 -4.60 18.57 -15.57
C ARG A 155 -3.81 17.29 -15.29
N THR A 156 -3.33 17.15 -14.05
CA THR A 156 -2.61 15.98 -13.54
C THR A 156 -3.45 14.70 -13.67
N LEU A 157 -4.74 14.77 -13.33
CA LEU A 157 -5.68 13.65 -13.53
C LEU A 157 -5.88 13.33 -15.02
N GLY A 158 -5.96 14.35 -15.88
CA GLY A 158 -6.03 14.18 -17.34
C GLY A 158 -4.84 13.38 -17.89
N VAL A 159 -3.62 13.75 -17.49
CA VAL A 159 -2.40 13.03 -17.89
C VAL A 159 -2.38 11.61 -17.34
N LEU A 160 -2.71 11.41 -16.06
CA LEU A 160 -2.75 10.09 -15.44
C LEU A 160 -3.75 9.16 -16.14
N GLY A 161 -4.93 9.67 -16.52
CA GLY A 161 -5.95 8.88 -17.22
C GLY A 161 -5.55 8.47 -18.63
N VAL A 162 -4.88 9.36 -19.39
CA VAL A 162 -4.29 9.00 -20.69
C VAL A 162 -3.21 7.95 -20.51
N ASN A 163 -2.33 8.12 -19.53
CA ASN A 163 -1.25 7.17 -19.23
C ASN A 163 -1.83 5.79 -18.86
N LEU A 164 -2.87 5.74 -18.03
CA LEU A 164 -3.54 4.51 -17.62
C LEU A 164 -4.14 3.78 -18.83
N LEU A 165 -4.96 4.46 -19.64
CA LEU A 165 -5.59 3.83 -20.81
C LEU A 165 -4.54 3.36 -21.83
N TYR A 166 -3.49 4.14 -22.04
CA TYR A 166 -2.37 3.75 -22.91
C TYR A 166 -1.63 2.52 -22.38
N ALA A 167 -1.37 2.45 -21.08
CA ALA A 167 -0.68 1.33 -20.45
C ALA A 167 -1.52 0.04 -20.53
N CYS A 168 -2.84 0.12 -20.33
CA CYS A 168 -3.77 -1.01 -20.49
C CYS A 168 -3.66 -1.65 -21.89
N LYS A 169 -3.52 -0.85 -22.94
CA LYS A 169 -3.39 -1.39 -24.30
C LYS A 169 -1.97 -1.85 -24.62
N ASN A 170 -0.95 -1.07 -24.25
CA ASN A 170 0.41 -1.23 -24.79
C ASN A 170 1.40 -1.93 -23.85
N TYR A 171 1.16 -1.92 -22.53
CA TYR A 171 2.13 -2.41 -21.53
C TYR A 171 1.54 -3.49 -20.60
N HIS A 172 0.37 -4.03 -20.93
CA HIS A 172 -0.31 -5.05 -20.14
C HIS A 172 0.47 -6.34 -19.93
N GLN A 173 1.50 -6.65 -20.74
CA GLN A 173 2.38 -7.83 -20.61
C GLN A 173 3.61 -7.56 -19.72
N HIS A 174 3.83 -6.31 -19.32
CA HIS A 174 5.03 -5.89 -18.59
C HIS A 174 4.63 -5.01 -17.39
N PRO A 175 4.21 -5.61 -16.26
CA PRO A 175 3.63 -4.87 -15.13
C PRO A 175 4.54 -3.76 -14.59
N ASN A 176 5.85 -3.96 -14.56
CA ASN A 176 6.79 -2.91 -14.11
C ASN A 176 6.86 -1.73 -15.09
N ILE A 177 6.86 -1.99 -16.41
CA ILE A 177 6.82 -0.93 -17.43
C ILE A 177 5.47 -0.23 -17.39
N PHE A 178 4.38 -0.98 -17.20
CA PHE A 178 3.04 -0.44 -16.99
C PHE A 178 3.07 0.59 -15.87
N LEU A 179 3.53 0.22 -14.67
CA LEU A 179 3.60 1.12 -13.52
C LEU A 179 4.43 2.36 -13.81
N GLN A 180 5.65 2.18 -14.31
CA GLN A 180 6.55 3.30 -14.62
C GLN A 180 5.94 4.28 -15.62
N SER A 181 5.18 3.78 -16.60
CA SER A 181 4.54 4.61 -17.61
C SER A 181 3.35 5.44 -17.10
N LEU A 182 2.79 5.11 -15.93
CA LEU A 182 1.67 5.85 -15.32
C LEU A 182 2.05 7.28 -14.94
N ILE A 183 3.33 7.48 -14.60
CA ILE A 183 3.88 8.78 -14.20
C ILE A 183 4.62 9.49 -15.34
N ASP A 184 4.52 9.02 -16.59
CA ASP A 184 5.09 9.74 -17.73
C ASP A 184 4.52 11.16 -17.80
N ASN A 185 5.42 12.15 -17.91
CA ASN A 185 5.08 13.58 -17.92
C ASN A 185 4.41 14.07 -16.62
N LEU A 186 4.60 13.36 -15.51
CA LEU A 186 4.17 13.75 -14.17
C LEU A 186 5.36 13.72 -13.21
N ASN A 187 5.44 14.71 -12.33
CA ASN A 187 6.44 14.75 -11.27
C ASN A 187 5.90 14.11 -9.98
N THR A 188 6.82 13.61 -9.15
CA THR A 188 6.51 12.91 -7.89
C THR A 188 5.88 13.82 -6.81
N ASP A 189 5.97 15.13 -6.98
CA ASP A 189 5.34 16.15 -6.13
C ASP A 189 3.92 16.51 -6.58
N GLN A 190 3.44 16.00 -7.71
CA GLN A 190 2.09 16.26 -8.20
C GLN A 190 1.06 15.27 -7.65
N LEU A 191 1.39 13.97 -7.67
CA LEU A 191 0.51 12.92 -7.19
C LEU A 191 1.29 11.72 -6.63
N ARG A 192 0.58 10.87 -5.89
CA ARG A 192 1.05 9.53 -5.52
C ARG A 192 -0.01 8.49 -5.88
N ILE A 193 0.38 7.43 -6.57
CA ILE A 193 -0.47 6.27 -6.82
C ILE A 193 -0.40 5.37 -5.59
N THR A 194 -1.43 5.41 -4.75
CA THR A 194 -1.40 4.74 -3.44
C THR A 194 -1.90 3.30 -3.47
N MET A 195 -2.61 2.90 -4.53
CA MET A 195 -3.05 1.53 -4.76
C MET A 195 -3.26 1.29 -6.25
N ILE A 196 -2.99 0.07 -6.71
CA ILE A 196 -3.39 -0.42 -8.03
C ILE A 196 -3.78 -1.89 -7.93
N ARG A 197 -4.78 -2.30 -8.72
CA ARG A 197 -5.14 -3.70 -8.95
C ARG A 197 -5.43 -3.97 -10.41
N MET A 198 -5.00 -5.15 -10.85
CA MET A 198 -5.22 -5.72 -12.17
C MET A 198 -5.98 -7.04 -12.00
N SER A 199 -7.00 -7.26 -12.82
CA SER A 199 -7.74 -8.52 -12.89
C SER A 199 -8.32 -8.72 -14.30
N GLY A 200 -8.64 -9.96 -14.63
CA GLY A 200 -9.19 -10.33 -15.92
C GLY A 200 -8.44 -11.47 -16.58
N PRO A 201 -8.98 -12.02 -17.68
CA PRO A 201 -8.43 -13.19 -18.36
C PRO A 201 -7.00 -12.97 -18.88
N ASP A 202 -6.65 -11.76 -19.29
CA ASP A 202 -5.33 -11.45 -19.86
C ASP A 202 -4.33 -10.90 -18.82
N LEU A 203 -4.75 -10.80 -17.55
CA LEU A 203 -3.98 -10.23 -16.44
C LEU A 203 -3.86 -11.23 -15.26
N ASP A 204 -4.26 -12.48 -15.44
CA ASP A 204 -4.27 -13.53 -14.40
C ASP A 204 -2.86 -13.87 -13.90
N TYR A 205 -1.85 -13.67 -14.73
CA TYR A 205 -0.44 -13.84 -14.41
C TYR A 205 0.11 -12.79 -13.42
N VAL A 206 -0.64 -11.70 -13.15
CA VAL A 206 -0.21 -10.60 -12.28
C VAL A 206 -0.58 -10.87 -10.83
N ASP A 207 0.43 -11.07 -9.98
CA ASP A 207 0.23 -11.02 -8.53
C ASP A 207 0.13 -9.56 -8.06
N ASN A 208 -1.06 -9.14 -7.65
CA ASN A 208 -1.32 -7.77 -7.19
C ASN A 208 -0.48 -7.37 -5.95
N ARG A 209 0.01 -8.34 -5.16
CA ARG A 209 0.90 -8.05 -4.03
C ARG A 209 2.27 -7.60 -4.52
N LEU A 210 2.82 -8.31 -5.51
CA LEU A 210 4.07 -7.90 -6.18
C LEU A 210 3.89 -6.54 -6.85
N LEU A 211 2.79 -6.35 -7.58
CA LEU A 211 2.46 -5.08 -8.22
C LEU A 211 2.45 -3.91 -7.20
N GLY A 212 1.83 -4.14 -6.03
CA GLY A 212 1.79 -3.18 -4.94
C GLY A 212 3.16 -2.86 -4.34
N VAL A 213 4.04 -3.86 -4.16
CA VAL A 213 5.41 -3.60 -3.68
C VAL A 213 6.24 -2.87 -4.73
N GLN A 214 6.03 -3.12 -6.03
CA GLN A 214 6.71 -2.40 -7.10
C GLN A 214 6.33 -0.91 -7.12
N LEU A 215 5.11 -0.53 -6.71
CA LEU A 215 4.78 0.89 -6.48
C LEU A 215 5.70 1.54 -5.42
N VAL A 216 5.96 0.83 -4.32
CA VAL A 216 6.86 1.29 -3.24
C VAL A 216 8.31 1.35 -3.74
N LYS A 217 8.78 0.31 -4.43
CA LYS A 217 10.13 0.24 -5.03
C LYS A 217 10.37 1.39 -6.02
N ASN A 218 9.37 1.71 -6.84
CA ASN A 218 9.44 2.79 -7.83
C ASN A 218 9.20 4.19 -7.22
N GLY A 219 9.02 4.32 -5.90
CA GLY A 219 8.83 5.62 -5.24
C GLY A 219 7.47 6.28 -5.50
N MET A 220 6.49 5.55 -6.04
CA MET A 220 5.16 6.07 -6.38
C MET A 220 4.24 6.20 -5.16
N THR A 221 4.49 5.37 -4.14
CA THR A 221 3.86 5.47 -2.82
C THR A 221 4.90 5.15 -1.75
N ARG A 222 4.60 5.59 -0.52
CA ARG A 222 5.41 5.29 0.64
C ARG A 222 5.17 3.86 1.13
N ALA A 223 3.90 3.48 1.24
CA ALA A 223 3.54 2.15 1.68
C ALA A 223 2.38 1.57 0.90
N ILE A 224 2.32 0.24 0.92
CA ILE A 224 1.21 -0.56 0.45
C ILE A 224 0.70 -1.46 1.58
N MET A 225 -0.59 -1.76 1.58
CA MET A 225 -1.25 -2.55 2.62
C MET A 225 -2.00 -3.73 2.01
N PHE A 226 -1.90 -4.87 2.69
CA PHE A 226 -2.58 -6.11 2.37
C PHE A 226 -3.45 -6.52 3.57
N ASP A 227 -4.67 -6.94 3.30
CA ASP A 227 -5.51 -7.55 4.34
C ASP A 227 -4.98 -8.92 4.78
N ASN A 228 -5.63 -9.53 5.76
CA ASN A 228 -5.29 -10.85 6.27
C ASN A 228 -5.54 -12.01 5.28
N LYS A 229 -6.02 -11.72 4.07
CA LYS A 229 -6.16 -12.67 2.95
C LYS A 229 -5.16 -12.36 1.82
N GLY A 230 -4.30 -11.37 2.00
CA GLY A 230 -3.31 -10.96 1.01
C GLY A 230 -3.86 -10.04 -0.08
N ASN A 231 -5.10 -9.55 0.02
CA ASN A 231 -5.63 -8.62 -0.98
C ASN A 231 -5.09 -7.22 -0.73
N VAL A 232 -4.71 -6.54 -1.80
CA VAL A 232 -4.29 -5.13 -1.75
C VAL A 232 -5.45 -4.24 -1.33
N GLN A 233 -5.22 -3.40 -0.34
CA GLN A 233 -6.19 -2.47 0.22
C GLN A 233 -5.71 -1.02 0.07
N GLN A 234 -6.63 -0.11 -0.21
CA GLN A 234 -6.34 1.32 -0.20
C GLN A 234 -6.25 1.81 1.26
N PRO A 235 -5.10 2.39 1.71
CA PRO A 235 -4.88 2.72 3.12
C PRO A 235 -5.97 3.61 3.74
N SER A 236 -6.44 4.64 3.01
CA SER A 236 -7.47 5.56 3.52
C SER A 236 -8.81 4.88 3.79
N GLU A 237 -9.15 3.84 3.03
CA GLU A 237 -10.39 3.08 3.24
C GLU A 237 -10.21 2.03 4.34
N MET A 238 -9.08 1.31 4.34
CA MET A 238 -8.77 0.27 5.31
C MET A 238 -8.67 0.83 6.74
N LEU A 239 -8.04 1.98 6.90
CA LEU A 239 -7.75 2.59 8.21
C LEU A 239 -8.86 3.50 8.74
N TYR A 240 -9.91 3.75 7.94
CA TYR A 240 -10.96 4.71 8.28
C TYR A 240 -11.67 4.36 9.59
N LYS A 241 -11.50 5.24 10.59
CA LYS A 241 -12.04 5.11 11.95
C LYS A 241 -11.62 3.81 12.65
N LYS A 242 -10.44 3.29 12.32
CA LYS A 242 -9.86 2.09 12.95
C LYS A 242 -8.82 2.44 14.00
N ASN A 243 -8.69 1.56 14.97
CA ASN A 243 -7.54 1.40 15.84
C ASN A 243 -6.47 0.60 15.10
N VAL A 244 -5.21 0.98 15.24
CA VAL A 244 -4.11 0.41 14.48
C VAL A 244 -3.01 -0.03 15.43
N LEU A 245 -2.66 -1.30 15.38
CA LEU A 245 -1.44 -1.86 15.97
C LEU A 245 -0.47 -2.13 14.82
N ALA A 246 0.73 -1.57 14.86
CA ALA A 246 1.76 -1.82 13.85
C ALA A 246 3.02 -2.38 14.49
N PHE A 247 3.43 -3.57 14.04
CA PHE A 247 4.65 -4.23 14.48
C PHE A 247 5.62 -4.38 13.31
N ARG A 248 6.76 -3.71 13.39
CA ARG A 248 7.82 -3.77 12.38
C ARG A 248 8.71 -4.99 12.58
N GLY A 249 8.98 -5.74 11.51
CA GLY A 249 9.87 -6.90 11.55
C GLY A 249 10.34 -7.35 10.18
N SER A 250 11.36 -8.23 10.17
CA SER A 250 11.77 -8.91 8.93
C SER A 250 10.87 -10.10 8.61
N PHE A 251 10.26 -10.72 9.63
CA PHE A 251 9.40 -11.91 9.57
C PHE A 251 9.98 -13.04 8.72
N ARG A 252 11.29 -13.28 8.85
CA ARG A 252 12.06 -14.23 8.04
C ARG A 252 12.79 -15.29 8.90
N PRO A 253 12.12 -16.37 9.32
CA PRO A 253 10.66 -16.55 9.36
C PRO A 253 10.03 -15.83 10.56
N ILE A 254 8.71 -15.86 10.66
CA ILE A 254 8.01 -15.49 11.89
C ILE A 254 8.24 -16.52 13.00
N THR A 255 8.57 -16.06 14.21
CA THR A 255 8.90 -16.91 15.37
C THR A 255 7.80 -16.91 16.44
N TYR A 256 7.91 -17.79 17.43
CA TYR A 256 7.03 -17.76 18.61
C TYR A 256 7.11 -16.44 19.37
N ILE A 257 8.29 -15.81 19.46
CA ILE A 257 8.46 -14.49 20.07
C ILE A 257 7.66 -13.43 19.30
N SER A 258 7.75 -13.41 17.97
CA SER A 258 6.95 -12.47 17.17
C SER A 258 5.46 -12.67 17.38
N LYS A 259 5.00 -13.92 17.52
CA LYS A 259 3.60 -14.24 17.82
C LYS A 259 3.21 -13.78 19.22
N ASP A 260 4.08 -13.98 20.22
CA ASP A 260 3.86 -13.52 21.58
C ASP A 260 3.77 -12.00 21.66
N ILE A 261 4.69 -11.28 20.99
CA ILE A 261 4.66 -9.82 20.83
C ILE A 261 3.28 -9.37 20.31
N LEU A 262 2.81 -9.96 19.20
CA LEU A 262 1.53 -9.60 18.60
C LEU A 262 0.35 -9.87 19.55
N ASN A 263 0.32 -11.05 20.18
CA ASN A 263 -0.77 -11.47 21.07
C ASN A 263 -0.85 -10.60 22.33
N THR A 264 0.28 -10.43 23.02
CA THR A 264 0.36 -9.65 24.26
C THR A 264 0.14 -8.16 24.00
N SER A 265 0.57 -7.64 22.84
CA SER A 265 0.24 -6.28 22.40
C SER A 265 -1.26 -6.09 22.15
N LEU A 266 -1.92 -7.06 21.50
CA LEU A 266 -3.37 -7.01 21.30
C LEU A 266 -4.13 -7.12 22.62
N GLN A 267 -3.67 -7.96 23.56
CA GLN A 267 -4.24 -8.05 24.92
C GLN A 267 -4.08 -6.73 25.69
N LEU A 268 -2.97 -6.02 25.50
CA LEU A 268 -2.79 -4.69 26.08
C LEU A 268 -3.73 -3.68 25.42
N PHE A 269 -3.88 -3.73 24.09
CA PHE A 269 -4.77 -2.83 23.36
C PHE A 269 -6.26 -3.06 23.68
N GLN A 270 -6.65 -4.29 24.01
CA GLN A 270 -8.00 -4.64 24.45
C GLN A 270 -8.46 -3.88 25.70
N LYS A 271 -7.54 -3.33 26.48
CA LYS A 271 -7.83 -2.54 27.67
C LYS A 271 -8.17 -1.08 27.36
N ASP A 272 -7.99 -0.63 26.13
CA ASP A 272 -8.37 0.72 25.71
C ASP A 272 -9.89 0.83 25.53
N GLU A 273 -10.49 1.90 26.04
CA GLU A 273 -11.96 2.10 26.15
C GLU A 273 -12.78 1.94 24.84
N ASP A 274 -12.18 2.20 23.69
CA ASP A 274 -12.82 2.17 22.36
C ASP A 274 -12.42 0.95 21.53
N TYR A 275 -11.76 -0.04 22.14
CA TYR A 275 -11.40 -1.28 21.49
C TYR A 275 -12.64 -2.11 21.14
N THR A 276 -12.72 -2.56 19.90
CA THR A 276 -13.55 -3.68 19.47
C THR A 276 -12.80 -4.51 18.45
N VAL A 277 -13.15 -5.79 18.31
CA VAL A 277 -12.54 -6.67 17.31
C VAL A 277 -12.74 -6.11 15.88
N GLY A 278 -13.93 -5.59 15.58
CA GLY A 278 -14.24 -5.07 14.24
C GLY A 278 -13.60 -3.72 13.90
N ASN A 279 -13.17 -2.94 14.90
CA ASN A 279 -12.55 -1.63 14.69
C ASN A 279 -11.04 -1.61 14.89
N THR A 280 -10.39 -2.73 15.22
CA THR A 280 -8.96 -2.81 15.49
C THR A 280 -8.24 -3.65 14.45
N LEU A 281 -7.20 -3.10 13.84
CA LEU A 281 -6.38 -3.77 12.84
C LEU A 281 -4.96 -3.95 13.37
N SER A 282 -4.41 -5.15 13.22
CA SER A 282 -3.01 -5.47 13.47
C SER A 282 -2.27 -5.62 12.15
N PHE A 283 -1.16 -4.92 12.02
CA PHE A 283 -0.28 -4.94 10.86
C PHE A 283 1.11 -5.43 11.26
N CYS A 284 1.62 -6.37 10.47
CA CYS A 284 3.04 -6.67 10.41
C CYS A 284 3.66 -5.80 9.29
N GLU A 285 4.52 -4.87 9.67
CA GLU A 285 5.20 -3.98 8.73
C GLU A 285 6.58 -4.55 8.36
N ILE A 286 6.81 -4.66 7.05
CA ILE A 286 8.09 -5.07 6.47
C ILE A 286 8.66 -3.88 5.70
N THR A 287 9.86 -3.46 6.05
CA THR A 287 10.55 -2.42 5.28
C THR A 287 11.11 -2.98 3.97
N LEU A 288 11.15 -2.16 2.92
CA LEU A 288 11.71 -2.52 1.62
C LEU A 288 13.17 -2.97 1.75
N ASN A 289 13.94 -2.32 2.63
CA ASN A 289 15.31 -2.73 2.96
C ASN A 289 15.41 -4.20 3.44
N ASN A 290 14.38 -4.75 4.09
CA ASN A 290 14.37 -6.15 4.53
C ASN A 290 13.98 -7.15 3.41
N LEU A 291 13.50 -6.63 2.27
CA LEU A 291 13.08 -7.40 1.10
C LEU A 291 14.11 -7.37 -0.03
N LEU A 292 14.94 -6.34 -0.09
CA LEU A 292 15.95 -6.18 -1.12
C LEU A 292 17.15 -7.11 -0.85
N ASN A 293 17.54 -7.89 -1.87
CA ASN A 293 18.81 -8.58 -1.97
C ASN A 293 19.55 -8.02 -3.19
N GLU A 294 20.74 -7.42 -3.00
CA GLU A 294 21.50 -6.74 -4.08
C GLU A 294 20.70 -5.67 -4.86
N GLY A 295 19.67 -5.08 -4.25
CA GLY A 295 18.82 -4.05 -4.87
C GLY A 295 17.60 -4.59 -5.64
N GLU A 296 17.45 -5.91 -5.74
CA GLU A 296 16.27 -6.56 -6.30
C GLU A 296 15.43 -7.25 -5.24
N ILE A 297 14.13 -7.34 -5.49
CA ILE A 297 13.20 -8.05 -4.58
C ILE A 297 13.29 -9.53 -4.94
N ASP A 298 13.51 -10.39 -3.94
CA ASP A 298 13.25 -11.82 -4.12
C ASP A 298 11.73 -12.04 -4.00
N ASP A 299 11.05 -12.01 -5.15
CA ASP A 299 9.59 -12.10 -5.25
C ASP A 299 9.03 -13.30 -4.48
N ARG A 300 9.70 -14.46 -4.58
CA ARG A 300 9.28 -15.68 -3.87
C ARG A 300 9.42 -15.52 -2.37
N ASP A 301 10.57 -15.03 -1.90
CA ASP A 301 10.80 -14.81 -0.47
C ASP A 301 9.80 -13.80 0.10
N PHE A 302 9.49 -12.72 -0.63
CA PHE A 302 8.46 -11.75 -0.24
C PHE A 302 7.06 -12.38 -0.15
N LEU A 303 6.59 -13.04 -1.21
CA LEU A 303 5.24 -13.62 -1.25
C LEU A 303 5.04 -14.64 -0.13
N GLU A 304 6.04 -15.46 0.15
CA GLU A 304 5.98 -16.46 1.21
C GLU A 304 5.95 -15.83 2.61
N ARG A 305 6.66 -14.71 2.82
CA ARG A 305 6.54 -13.93 4.07
C ARG A 305 5.12 -13.40 4.26
N VAL A 306 4.50 -12.87 3.20
CA VAL A 306 3.10 -12.39 3.26
C VAL A 306 2.15 -13.55 3.57
N ASP A 307 2.28 -14.68 2.86
CA ASP A 307 1.45 -15.87 3.08
C ASP A 307 1.53 -16.38 4.51
N MET A 308 2.74 -16.49 5.08
CA MET A 308 2.94 -16.93 6.47
C MET A 308 2.31 -15.98 7.49
N LEU A 309 2.34 -14.67 7.24
CA LEU A 309 1.70 -13.68 8.09
C LEU A 309 0.16 -13.73 7.97
N ASN A 310 -0.36 -13.93 6.76
CA ASN A 310 -1.79 -14.11 6.54
C ASN A 310 -2.30 -15.43 7.16
N GLN A 311 -1.52 -16.51 7.13
CA GLN A 311 -1.87 -17.80 7.78
C GLN A 311 -2.09 -17.67 9.30
N ILE A 312 -1.47 -16.68 9.94
CA ILE A 312 -1.70 -16.38 11.37
C ILE A 312 -2.64 -15.19 11.59
N GLY A 313 -3.39 -14.80 10.55
CA GLY A 313 -4.44 -13.79 10.61
C GLY A 313 -3.98 -12.34 10.61
N GLN A 314 -2.71 -12.06 10.30
CA GLN A 314 -2.18 -10.70 10.31
C GLN A 314 -2.41 -9.99 8.96
N ASN A 315 -2.70 -8.69 9.02
CA ASN A 315 -2.57 -7.80 7.87
C ASN A 315 -1.08 -7.49 7.66
N VAL A 316 -0.69 -7.15 6.43
CA VAL A 316 0.71 -6.88 6.10
C VAL A 316 0.82 -5.48 5.51
N MET A 317 1.86 -4.75 5.91
CA MET A 317 2.23 -3.46 5.33
C MET A 317 3.65 -3.58 4.79
N VAL A 318 3.90 -3.10 3.57
CA VAL A 318 5.25 -2.95 3.04
C VAL A 318 5.54 -1.49 2.85
N SER A 319 6.67 -1.01 3.36
CA SER A 319 7.01 0.41 3.34
C SER A 319 8.49 0.66 3.03
N GLU A 320 8.79 1.81 2.45
CA GLU A 320 10.14 2.38 2.33
C GLU A 320 10.59 3.13 3.61
N ILE A 321 9.72 3.27 4.60
CA ILE A 321 9.87 4.16 5.75
C ILE A 321 10.88 3.57 6.75
N ARG A 322 12.02 4.25 6.95
CA ARG A 322 13.04 3.78 7.90
C ARG A 322 12.77 4.25 9.33
N GLU A 323 12.41 5.50 9.51
CA GLU A 323 12.29 6.12 10.83
C GLU A 323 10.86 6.03 11.38
N TYR A 324 10.71 5.72 12.66
CA TYR A 324 9.40 5.55 13.29
C TYR A 324 8.56 6.84 13.27
N TYR A 325 9.16 8.02 13.45
CA TYR A 325 8.41 9.28 13.39
C TYR A 325 7.80 9.52 11.99
N LYS A 326 8.46 9.05 10.93
CA LYS A 326 7.93 9.10 9.55
C LYS A 326 6.84 8.06 9.32
N LEU A 327 6.87 6.93 10.05
CA LEU A 327 5.82 5.90 10.01
C LEU A 327 4.55 6.44 10.68
N VAL A 328 4.72 7.12 11.82
CA VAL A 328 3.63 7.84 12.49
C VAL A 328 3.06 8.92 11.58
N ASP A 329 3.91 9.76 10.98
CA ASP A 329 3.47 10.78 9.99
C ASP A 329 2.67 10.16 8.83
N PHE A 330 3.07 8.98 8.34
CA PHE A 330 2.29 8.26 7.33
C PHE A 330 0.88 7.89 7.84
N PHE A 331 0.76 7.31 9.04
CA PHE A 331 -0.54 6.96 9.61
C PHE A 331 -1.40 8.18 9.96
N SER A 332 -0.78 9.28 10.40
CA SER A 332 -1.44 10.54 10.75
C SER A 332 -2.12 11.22 9.56
N GLN A 333 -1.81 10.82 8.32
CA GLN A 333 -2.51 11.28 7.12
C GLN A 333 -3.91 10.66 6.96
N PHE A 334 -4.28 9.67 7.77
CA PHE A 334 -5.55 8.96 7.72
C PHE A 334 -6.37 9.17 9.00
N GLN A 335 -7.66 8.88 8.93
CA GLN A 335 -8.55 8.92 10.10
C GLN A 335 -8.38 7.69 10.99
N VAL A 336 -7.23 7.57 11.66
CA VAL A 336 -6.94 6.54 12.67
C VAL A 336 -7.42 7.02 14.04
N LYS A 337 -8.14 6.17 14.78
CA LYS A 337 -8.59 6.47 16.14
C LYS A 337 -7.44 6.45 17.12
N LYS A 338 -6.82 5.27 17.32
CA LYS A 338 -5.65 5.05 18.17
C LYS A 338 -4.56 4.33 17.41
N LEU A 339 -3.32 4.77 17.57
CA LEU A 339 -2.14 4.16 16.95
C LEU A 339 -1.25 3.56 18.03
N ARG A 340 -0.88 2.29 17.89
CA ARG A 340 0.01 1.57 18.78
C ARG A 340 1.16 1.02 17.97
N ILE A 341 2.36 1.52 18.21
CA ILE A 341 3.56 1.03 17.55
C ILE A 341 4.26 0.06 18.50
N VAL A 342 4.44 -1.18 18.05
CA VAL A 342 5.07 -2.24 18.82
C VAL A 342 6.54 -2.33 18.45
N MET A 343 7.41 -2.38 19.45
CA MET A 343 8.84 -2.54 19.25
C MET A 343 9.52 -3.20 20.45
N GLY A 344 10.70 -3.78 20.24
CA GLY A 344 11.53 -4.24 21.35
C GLY A 344 12.42 -3.13 21.90
N VAL A 345 12.97 -3.34 23.09
CA VAL A 345 13.92 -2.41 23.72
C VAL A 345 15.06 -1.92 22.79
N PRO A 346 15.75 -2.76 21.99
CA PRO A 346 16.81 -2.28 21.10
C PRO A 346 16.34 -1.26 20.05
N ALA A 347 15.09 -1.38 19.61
CA ALA A 347 14.50 -0.42 18.68
C ALA A 347 14.13 0.88 19.41
N LEU A 348 13.65 0.81 20.66
CA LEU A 348 13.44 1.99 21.51
C LEU A 348 14.75 2.74 21.77
N GLU A 349 15.83 2.04 22.12
CA GLU A 349 17.17 2.65 22.28
C GLU A 349 17.60 3.38 20.99
N SER A 350 17.32 2.79 19.83
CA SER A 350 17.60 3.43 18.54
C SER A 350 16.72 4.65 18.26
N VAL A 351 15.46 4.65 18.71
CA VAL A 351 14.55 5.81 18.63
C VAL A 351 15.04 6.97 19.50
N LEU A 352 15.70 6.68 20.61
CA LEU A 352 16.23 7.68 21.55
C LEU A 352 17.64 8.17 21.18
N ASP A 353 18.27 7.61 20.15
CA ASP A 353 19.63 7.97 19.75
C ASP A 353 19.63 9.22 18.84
N GLU A 354 20.21 10.31 19.35
CA GLU A 354 20.27 11.62 18.68
C GLU A 354 20.95 11.58 17.30
N LYS A 355 21.82 10.60 17.04
CA LYS A 355 22.57 10.53 15.78
C LYS A 355 21.68 10.37 14.55
N TYR A 356 20.48 9.83 14.72
CA TYR A 356 19.52 9.62 13.62
C TYR A 356 18.75 10.90 13.24
N TYR A 357 18.89 11.99 14.01
CA TYR A 357 18.07 13.19 13.85
C TYR A 357 18.86 14.44 13.44
N LYS A 358 20.14 14.29 13.06
CA LYS A 358 21.02 15.40 12.66
C LYS A 358 20.52 16.21 11.45
N GLN A 359 19.63 15.63 10.64
CA GLN A 359 19.05 16.29 9.46
C GLN A 359 17.79 17.12 9.77
N LEU A 360 17.27 17.03 11.00
CA LEU A 360 16.10 17.80 11.45
C LEU A 360 16.55 19.10 12.11
N LYS A 361 15.86 20.21 11.80
CA LYS A 361 16.21 21.52 12.36
C LYS A 361 16.11 21.53 13.89
N GLY A 362 15.10 20.86 14.45
CA GLY A 362 14.94 20.69 15.90
C GLY A 362 15.50 19.38 16.46
N GLY A 363 16.33 18.65 15.71
CA GLY A 363 16.98 17.42 16.16
C GLY A 363 16.01 16.38 16.73
N ILE A 364 16.39 15.75 17.85
CA ILE A 364 15.58 14.72 18.52
C ILE A 364 14.26 15.27 19.08
N LEU A 365 14.21 16.54 19.49
CA LEU A 365 12.98 17.14 20.01
C LEU A 365 11.92 17.24 18.91
N GLU A 366 12.30 17.66 17.70
CA GLU A 366 11.40 17.67 16.55
C GLU A 366 10.95 16.24 16.18
N ALA A 367 11.86 15.26 16.22
CA ALA A 367 11.54 13.87 15.92
C ALA A 367 10.53 13.28 16.91
N LEU A 368 10.75 13.45 18.21
CA LEU A 368 9.88 12.92 19.25
C LEU A 368 8.54 13.66 19.29
N GLY A 369 8.50 14.97 19.03
CA GLY A 369 7.26 15.72 18.86
C GLY A 369 6.40 15.19 17.69
N LYS A 370 7.03 14.78 16.59
CA LYS A 370 6.35 14.11 15.46
C LYS A 370 5.97 12.65 15.75
N LEU A 371 6.74 11.97 16.60
CA LEU A 371 6.52 10.55 16.95
C LEU A 371 5.34 10.37 17.90
N PHE A 372 5.04 11.34 18.78
CA PHE A 372 4.03 11.21 19.82
C PHE A 372 2.83 12.16 19.68
N PRO A 373 2.00 12.04 18.61
CA PRO A 373 0.64 12.58 18.64
C PRO A 373 -0.17 12.02 19.82
N GLN A 374 -1.18 12.76 20.27
CA GLN A 374 -1.98 12.39 21.47
C GLN A 374 -2.61 10.99 21.40
N ASN A 375 -2.97 10.52 20.21
CA ASN A 375 -3.60 9.22 20.03
C ASN A 375 -2.61 8.05 19.86
N LEU A 376 -1.30 8.30 19.99
CA LEU A 376 -0.24 7.30 19.86
C LEU A 376 0.27 6.78 21.20
N LYS A 377 0.58 5.48 21.27
CA LYS A 377 1.45 4.90 22.32
C LYS A 377 2.46 3.94 21.70
N LEU A 378 3.64 3.85 22.29
CA LEU A 378 4.61 2.79 22.03
C LEU A 378 4.37 1.63 22.99
N TYR A 379 4.30 0.42 22.46
CA TYR A 379 4.29 -0.81 23.24
C TYR A 379 5.66 -1.46 23.16
N ILE A 380 6.32 -1.55 24.30
CA ILE A 380 7.71 -1.97 24.41
C ILE A 380 7.77 -3.41 24.89
N TYR A 381 8.22 -4.29 24.02
CA TYR A 381 8.45 -5.68 24.37
C TYR A 381 9.81 -5.82 25.07
N PRO A 382 9.86 -6.50 26.23
CA PRO A 382 11.07 -6.60 27.00
C PRO A 382 12.09 -7.49 26.31
N THR A 383 13.37 -7.30 26.65
CA THR A 383 14.45 -8.13 26.10
C THR A 383 15.36 -8.64 27.21
N LEU A 384 15.81 -9.88 27.05
CA LEU A 384 16.81 -10.48 27.92
C LEU A 384 18.17 -10.44 27.21
N LYS A 385 19.19 -9.82 27.84
CA LYS A 385 20.55 -9.85 27.30
C LYS A 385 21.11 -11.27 27.47
N LYS A 386 21.86 -11.74 26.46
CA LYS A 386 22.48 -13.07 26.50
C LYS A 386 23.42 -13.17 27.72
N GLY A 387 23.14 -14.10 28.62
CA GLY A 387 23.90 -14.29 29.87
C GLY A 387 23.50 -13.37 31.03
N SER A 388 22.44 -12.57 30.88
CA SER A 388 21.82 -11.79 31.97
C SER A 388 20.54 -12.48 32.44
N GLU A 389 20.31 -12.50 33.75
CA GLU A 389 19.03 -12.89 34.34
C GLU A 389 18.06 -11.69 34.43
N GLU A 390 18.58 -10.47 34.35
CA GLU A 390 17.76 -9.25 34.45
C GLU A 390 17.11 -8.91 33.10
N LEU A 391 15.78 -8.76 33.14
CA LEU A 391 14.95 -8.34 32.02
C LEU A 391 15.08 -6.82 31.79
N THR A 392 15.42 -6.42 30.56
CA THR A 392 15.41 -5.00 30.18
C THR A 392 14.01 -4.61 29.66
N THR A 393 13.45 -3.55 30.21
CA THR A 393 12.16 -2.92 29.87
C THR A 393 12.36 -1.43 29.62
N SER A 394 11.33 -0.71 29.19
CA SER A 394 11.42 0.76 29.06
C SER A 394 11.78 1.47 30.38
N LYS A 395 11.58 0.83 31.54
CA LYS A 395 11.86 1.43 32.86
C LYS A 395 13.33 1.41 33.25
N ASN A 396 14.13 0.45 32.76
CA ASN A 396 15.53 0.29 33.15
C ASN A 396 16.53 0.44 31.99
N ILE A 397 16.09 0.90 30.81
CA ILE A 397 17.03 1.28 29.74
C ILE A 397 17.91 2.44 30.17
N LYS A 398 19.13 2.48 29.64
CA LYS A 398 20.03 3.61 29.81
C LYS A 398 19.66 4.69 28.80
N VAL A 399 19.29 5.86 29.31
CA VAL A 399 18.94 7.03 28.49
C VAL A 399 20.01 8.10 28.69
N GLU A 400 20.43 8.77 27.62
CA GLU A 400 21.41 9.84 27.71
C GLU A 400 20.87 11.02 28.54
N ASN A 401 21.77 11.67 29.29
CA ASN A 401 21.39 12.76 30.18
C ASN A 401 20.71 13.93 29.46
N SER A 402 21.07 14.19 28.20
CA SER A 402 20.51 15.26 27.36
C SER A 402 19.00 15.11 27.13
N ILE A 403 18.49 13.88 27.05
CA ILE A 403 17.08 13.59 26.76
C ILE A 403 16.33 12.97 27.94
N ARG A 404 16.97 12.84 29.11
CA ARG A 404 16.40 12.21 30.30
C ARG A 404 15.03 12.76 30.67
N PHE A 405 14.88 14.08 30.71
CA PHE A 405 13.61 14.73 31.09
C PHE A 405 12.52 14.54 30.03
N LEU A 406 12.90 14.51 28.74
CA LEU A 406 11.96 14.22 27.66
C LEU A 406 11.46 12.79 27.74
N TYR A 407 12.35 11.83 28.03
CA TYR A 407 11.97 10.45 28.23
C TYR A 407 11.07 10.25 29.47
N GLN A 408 11.41 10.89 30.58
CA GLN A 408 10.58 10.88 31.79
C GLN A 408 9.17 11.40 31.52
N TYR A 409 9.05 12.53 30.79
CA TYR A 409 7.75 13.06 30.37
C TYR A 409 6.94 12.02 29.57
N LEU A 410 7.57 11.31 28.63
CA LEU A 410 6.89 10.29 27.84
C LEU A 410 6.41 9.10 28.69
N GLN A 411 7.16 8.72 29.72
CA GLN A 411 6.77 7.64 30.63
C GLN A 411 5.62 8.07 31.56
N GLU A 412 5.73 9.23 32.19
CA GLU A 412 4.71 9.76 33.12
C GLU A 412 3.37 10.01 32.43
N ASN A 413 3.39 10.42 31.15
CA ASN A 413 2.18 10.63 30.36
C ASN A 413 1.69 9.36 29.63
N HIS A 414 2.24 8.19 29.96
CA HIS A 414 1.82 6.89 29.42
C HIS A 414 1.90 6.77 27.89
N PHE A 415 2.82 7.52 27.26
CA PHE A 415 3.13 7.36 25.84
C PHE A 415 3.94 6.09 25.56
N ILE A 416 4.63 5.56 26.58
CA ILE A 416 5.43 4.33 26.51
C ILE A 416 4.88 3.35 27.53
N LEU A 417 4.44 2.17 27.07
CA LEU A 417 3.92 1.11 27.92
C LEU A 417 4.70 -0.19 27.68
N ASP A 418 5.13 -0.83 28.76
CA ASP A 418 5.77 -2.15 28.68
C ASP A 418 4.74 -3.26 28.47
N ILE A 419 5.05 -4.15 27.54
CA ILE A 419 4.34 -5.40 27.33
C ILE A 419 4.85 -6.43 28.36
N GLN A 420 3.94 -7.17 28.97
CA GLN A 420 4.29 -8.29 29.85
C GLN A 420 4.34 -9.57 29.01
N SER A 421 5.40 -10.37 29.17
CA SER A 421 5.56 -11.65 28.48
C SER A 421 5.98 -12.75 29.46
N ASN A 422 5.41 -13.93 29.25
CA ASN A 422 5.77 -15.15 29.99
C ASN A 422 6.84 -15.98 29.25
N MET A 423 7.37 -15.52 28.12
CA MET A 423 8.33 -16.25 27.28
C MET A 423 9.80 -16.05 27.68
N SER A 424 10.08 -15.77 28.97
CA SER A 424 11.42 -15.39 29.46
C SER A 424 12.55 -16.30 28.96
N GLU A 425 12.32 -17.62 28.93
CA GLU A 425 13.29 -18.62 28.46
C GLU A 425 13.64 -18.52 26.97
N GLN A 426 12.76 -17.95 26.13
CA GLN A 426 12.95 -17.85 24.67
C GLN A 426 13.34 -16.45 24.20
N LEU A 427 13.29 -15.42 25.06
CA LEU A 427 13.57 -14.02 24.70
C LEU A 427 14.95 -13.78 24.05
N HIS A 428 15.90 -14.68 24.25
CA HIS A 428 17.24 -14.58 23.70
C HIS A 428 17.33 -14.96 22.21
N VAL A 429 16.33 -15.67 21.66
CA VAL A 429 16.39 -16.24 20.31
C VAL A 429 15.97 -15.21 19.27
N LYS A 430 16.88 -14.85 18.37
CA LYS A 430 16.57 -13.86 17.32
C LYS A 430 16.13 -14.55 16.03
N ALA A 431 15.22 -13.93 15.28
CA ALA A 431 14.77 -14.45 13.97
C ALA A 431 15.94 -14.74 13.01
N ARG A 432 17.01 -13.92 13.05
CA ARG A 432 18.24 -14.14 12.29
C ARG A 432 18.98 -15.44 12.64
N GLU A 433 18.89 -15.89 13.89
CA GLU A 433 19.52 -17.13 14.35
C GLU A 433 18.70 -18.33 13.89
N VAL A 434 17.36 -18.23 13.93
CA VAL A 434 16.45 -19.23 13.35
C VAL A 434 16.69 -19.37 11.85
N LEU A 435 16.81 -18.25 11.12
CA LEU A 435 17.14 -18.25 9.70
C LEU A 435 18.47 -18.96 9.41
N LYS A 436 19.51 -18.67 10.19
CA LYS A 436 20.82 -19.32 10.06
C LYS A 436 20.72 -20.83 10.27
N MET A 437 19.98 -21.27 11.28
CA MET A 437 19.73 -22.70 11.52
C MET A 437 19.01 -23.37 10.34
N ILE A 438 18.03 -22.71 9.71
CA ILE A 438 17.35 -23.23 8.51
C ILE A 438 18.35 -23.38 7.36
N GLN A 439 19.18 -22.37 7.11
CA GLN A 439 20.16 -22.36 6.04
C GLN A 439 21.27 -23.42 6.22
N GLU A 440 21.60 -23.75 7.47
CA GLU A 440 22.57 -24.79 7.84
C GLU A 440 21.95 -26.19 7.90
N GLY A 441 20.63 -26.34 7.67
CA GLY A 441 19.93 -27.63 7.77
C GLY A 441 19.76 -28.14 9.20
N ASN A 442 19.89 -27.28 10.21
CA ASN A 442 19.79 -27.63 11.62
C ASN A 442 18.33 -27.68 12.09
N THR A 443 17.75 -28.88 12.24
CA THR A 443 16.35 -29.10 12.62
C THR A 443 15.91 -28.49 13.96
N LYS A 444 16.84 -28.02 14.81
CA LYS A 444 16.50 -27.31 16.05
C LYS A 444 15.70 -26.02 15.82
N TRP A 445 15.69 -25.45 14.61
CA TRP A 445 14.90 -24.25 14.31
C TRP A 445 13.39 -24.46 14.49
N GLU A 446 12.90 -25.69 14.33
CA GLU A 446 11.46 -26.02 14.36
C GLU A 446 10.79 -25.67 15.69
N LYS A 447 11.53 -25.73 16.81
CA LYS A 447 11.00 -25.40 18.14
C LYS A 447 10.78 -23.89 18.37
N TYR A 448 11.28 -23.04 17.47
CA TYR A 448 11.24 -21.58 17.61
C TYR A 448 10.20 -20.90 16.73
N VAL A 449 9.49 -21.65 15.89
CA VAL A 449 8.45 -21.11 14.99
C VAL A 449 7.14 -21.87 15.16
N PRO A 450 5.99 -21.24 14.88
CA PRO A 450 4.70 -21.93 14.93
C PRO A 450 4.69 -23.19 14.05
N MET A 451 4.07 -24.27 14.53
CA MET A 451 4.02 -25.56 13.83
C MET A 451 3.55 -25.46 12.37
N VAL A 452 2.51 -24.65 12.10
CA VAL A 452 2.01 -24.38 10.74
C VAL A 452 3.10 -23.77 9.85
N ILE A 453 3.89 -22.86 10.40
CA ILE A 453 5.01 -22.22 9.70
C ILE A 453 6.14 -23.20 9.46
N ALA A 454 6.49 -24.04 10.45
CA ALA A 454 7.50 -25.08 10.27
C ALA A 454 7.13 -26.07 9.16
N LYS A 455 5.85 -26.47 9.09
CA LYS A 455 5.33 -27.32 8.02
C LYS A 455 5.49 -26.64 6.66
N THR A 456 5.02 -25.40 6.52
CA THR A 456 5.12 -24.61 5.27
C THR A 456 6.58 -24.46 4.81
N ILE A 457 7.52 -24.14 5.71
CA ILE A 457 8.94 -24.00 5.38
C ILE A 457 9.52 -25.31 4.83
N LYS A 458 9.19 -26.46 5.44
CA LYS A 458 9.67 -27.78 5.00
C LYS A 458 9.06 -28.20 3.67
N GLU A 459 7.74 -28.08 3.51
CA GLU A 459 7.02 -28.50 2.31
C GLU A 459 7.46 -27.70 1.07
N LYS A 460 7.69 -26.40 1.24
CA LYS A 460 8.05 -25.50 0.13
C LYS A 460 9.56 -25.25 -0.02
N GLY A 461 10.40 -25.78 0.88
CA GLY A 461 11.85 -25.54 0.88
C GLY A 461 12.24 -24.08 1.03
N LEU A 462 11.56 -23.34 1.91
CA LEU A 462 11.75 -21.89 2.08
C LEU A 462 13.03 -21.56 2.85
N PHE A 463 13.60 -20.38 2.55
CA PHE A 463 14.77 -19.82 3.24
C PHE A 463 16.08 -20.63 3.16
N LEU A 464 16.10 -21.70 2.37
CA LEU A 464 17.31 -22.47 2.10
C LEU A 464 18.32 -21.61 1.34
N SER A 465 19.62 -21.81 1.62
CA SER A 465 20.67 -21.15 0.86
C SER A 465 20.60 -21.62 -0.61
N ARG A 466 20.53 -20.68 -1.56
CA ARG A 466 20.77 -21.02 -2.97
C ARG A 466 22.22 -21.48 -3.03
N LYS A 467 22.47 -22.77 -3.27
CA LYS A 467 23.82 -23.22 -3.64
C LYS A 467 24.21 -22.39 -4.85
N SER A 468 25.34 -21.70 -4.76
CA SER A 468 26.03 -21.17 -5.93
C SER A 468 26.25 -22.34 -6.88
N ASN A 469 25.47 -22.41 -7.97
CA ASN A 469 25.79 -23.27 -9.09
C ASN A 469 27.02 -22.68 -9.79
N SER A 470 28.18 -22.82 -9.16
CA SER A 470 29.44 -22.97 -9.85
C SER A 470 29.52 -24.43 -10.27
N ASN A 471 29.31 -24.68 -11.56
CA ASN A 471 29.49 -25.93 -12.33
C ASN A 471 28.21 -26.37 -13.06
N LEU A 472 28.00 -25.78 -14.24
CA LEU A 472 27.98 -26.47 -15.55
C LEU A 472 27.68 -25.47 -16.67
#